data_AF-A0A524H4N4-F1
#
_entry.id   AF-A0A524H4N4-F1
#
_cell.length_a   1.000
_cell.length_b   1.000
_cell.length_c   1.000
_cell.angle_alpha   90.00
_cell.angle_beta   90.00
_cell.angle_gamma   90.00
#
_symmetry.space_group_name_H-M   'P 1'
#
loop_
_entity.id
_entity.type
_entity.pdbx_description
1 polymer ?
#
loop_
_entity_poly.entity_id
_entity_poly.type
_entity_poly.pdbx_seq_one_letter_code
_entity_poly.pdbx_strand_id
1 'polypeptide(L)'
;MSARLMTALALLGCAAPLAAQSNGAIAGVVRDAQTGAPLALVTVSVEDGRRGAITDSAGRYRIREVRSGSYALRAVLIGYTPQLRDSVLVRGGGTTVLNLAMQPTAVPVETINVQAVTDPILDPLATATEQKTTGEEMRRLPVSSVTEAISLSAGAVGQSYRGGRLGQESFVLDGMGVKNQLDASSNSLGIRVPTSMVTEASLTTNAFSARFGQALSGVVNVVTRDGGTVWHGLAMYESDRLMTGNADFGLDRLLLQADGPLFAGITFIGVIDATGRLDNDPVSAPPPTDPLDPRSNAVAMLPHNSGEQLDIAAKLAIPIGRKQTLRLFGLYGAQQGLLYDQLFKYNLGFAPAQRITGGLVTADYQYASSPDAGTPLILDVRAGWYGKNFHR
;
A
#
# COMPACT_ATOMS: atom_id res chain seq x y z
N MET A 1 -64.11 32.63 46.69
CA MET A 1 -64.87 32.55 45.43
C MET A 1 -63.97 33.07 44.30
N SER A 2 -62.90 32.34 43.91
CA SER A 2 -61.89 32.90 42.98
C SER A 2 -60.77 31.91 42.58
N ALA A 3 -61.10 30.64 42.32
CA ALA A 3 -60.10 29.70 41.78
C ALA A 3 -60.65 28.71 40.74
N ARG A 4 -61.96 28.42 40.77
CA ARG A 4 -62.61 27.51 39.81
C ARG A 4 -63.08 28.18 38.52
N LEU A 5 -63.12 29.51 38.46
CA LEU A 5 -63.49 30.26 37.26
C LEU A 5 -62.28 30.52 36.33
N MET A 6 -61.06 30.50 36.87
CA MET A 6 -59.83 30.75 36.10
C MET A 6 -59.33 29.51 35.35
N THR A 7 -59.67 28.30 35.82
CA THR A 7 -59.29 27.04 35.17
C THR A 7 -60.18 26.69 33.97
N ALA A 8 -61.39 27.24 33.87
CA ALA A 8 -62.25 27.11 32.70
C ALA A 8 -61.83 28.04 31.54
N LEU A 9 -61.20 29.18 31.84
CA LEU A 9 -60.78 30.16 30.83
C LEU A 9 -59.40 29.84 30.21
N ALA A 10 -58.57 29.04 30.88
CA ALA A 10 -57.29 28.57 30.35
C ALA A 10 -57.42 27.36 29.38
N LEU A 11 -58.58 26.68 29.36
CA LEU A 11 -58.83 25.56 28.45
C LEU A 11 -59.46 25.97 27.10
N LEU A 12 -59.89 27.23 26.95
CA LEU A 12 -60.48 27.76 25.71
C LEU A 12 -59.45 28.41 24.76
N GLY A 13 -58.18 28.51 25.15
CA GLY A 13 -57.14 29.23 24.40
C GLY A 13 -56.29 28.39 23.44
N CYS A 14 -56.46 27.06 23.38
CA CYS A 14 -55.63 26.16 22.56
C CYS A 14 -56.42 25.40 21.48
N ALA A 15 -57.45 26.00 20.91
CA ALA A 15 -58.00 25.54 19.63
C ALA A 15 -57.16 26.14 18.49
N ALA A 16 -55.96 25.59 18.27
CA ALA A 16 -55.28 25.80 16.99
C ALA A 16 -56.21 25.25 15.88
N PRO A 17 -56.39 25.96 14.75
CA PRO A 17 -57.13 25.39 13.64
C PRO A 17 -56.38 24.14 13.20
N LEU A 18 -56.94 22.98 13.51
CA LEU A 18 -56.55 21.71 12.90
C LEU A 18 -56.97 21.85 11.44
N ALA A 19 -56.13 22.49 10.63
CA ALA A 19 -56.26 22.42 9.19
C ALA A 19 -56.23 20.94 8.87
N ALA A 20 -57.40 20.38 8.55
CA ALA A 20 -57.51 19.06 7.96
C ALA A 20 -56.68 19.14 6.68
N GLN A 21 -55.40 18.76 6.77
CA GLN A 21 -54.51 18.70 5.63
C GLN A 21 -55.07 17.59 4.75
N SER A 22 -55.90 18.00 3.80
CA SER A 22 -56.48 17.09 2.83
C SER A 22 -55.31 16.47 2.06
N ASN A 23 -54.98 15.24 2.43
CA ASN A 23 -53.96 14.47 1.76
C ASN A 23 -54.52 14.03 0.40
N GLY A 24 -53.75 14.23 -0.65
CA GLY A 24 -53.95 13.68 -1.98
C GLY A 24 -53.06 12.47 -2.24
N ALA A 25 -53.16 11.94 -3.46
CA ALA A 25 -52.26 10.92 -3.96
C ALA A 25 -51.71 11.33 -5.33
N ILE A 26 -50.55 10.79 -5.68
CA ILE A 26 -49.98 10.90 -7.02
C ILE A 26 -49.92 9.49 -7.59
N ALA A 27 -50.43 9.29 -8.79
CA ALA A 27 -50.34 8.00 -9.48
C ALA A 27 -49.88 8.20 -10.93
N GLY A 28 -49.35 7.16 -11.54
CA GLY A 28 -48.84 7.29 -12.90
C GLY A 28 -48.19 6.03 -13.42
N VAL A 29 -47.71 6.12 -14.65
CA VAL A 29 -46.90 5.09 -15.29
C VAL A 29 -45.56 5.69 -15.71
N VAL A 30 -44.47 4.99 -15.40
CA VAL A 30 -43.13 5.30 -15.91
C VAL A 30 -42.84 4.41 -17.11
N ARG A 31 -42.38 5.01 -18.20
CA ARG A 31 -42.05 4.31 -19.45
C ARG A 31 -40.66 4.69 -19.93
N ASP A 32 -40.08 3.81 -20.74
CA ASP A 32 -38.90 4.08 -21.52
C ASP A 32 -39.26 5.06 -22.65
N ALA A 33 -38.50 6.15 -22.78
CA ALA A 33 -38.75 7.20 -23.78
C ALA A 33 -38.40 6.77 -25.22
N GLN A 34 -37.55 5.76 -25.41
CA GLN A 34 -37.16 5.22 -26.71
C GLN A 34 -38.07 4.07 -27.15
N THR A 35 -38.34 3.11 -26.26
CA THR A 35 -39.08 1.89 -26.61
C THR A 35 -40.57 1.96 -26.26
N GLY A 36 -40.98 2.90 -25.41
CA GLY A 36 -42.36 3.02 -24.90
C GLY A 36 -42.76 1.92 -23.90
N ALA A 37 -41.83 1.02 -23.58
CA ALA A 37 -42.04 -0.09 -22.66
C ALA A 37 -42.25 0.40 -21.21
N PRO A 38 -43.09 -0.26 -20.40
CA PRO A 38 -43.23 0.07 -18.99
C PRO A 38 -41.93 -0.23 -18.22
N LEU A 39 -41.54 0.68 -17.32
CA LEU A 39 -40.34 0.53 -16.50
C LEU A 39 -40.67 0.11 -15.07
N ALA A 40 -40.27 -1.10 -14.69
CA ALA A 40 -40.37 -1.62 -13.34
C ALA A 40 -39.21 -1.16 -12.45
N LEU A 41 -39.39 -1.20 -11.13
CA LEU A 41 -38.37 -0.88 -10.12
C LEU A 41 -37.84 0.57 -10.15
N VAL A 42 -38.55 1.48 -10.82
CA VAL A 42 -38.22 2.91 -10.79
C VAL A 42 -38.63 3.46 -9.43
N THR A 43 -37.70 4.12 -8.74
CA THR A 43 -37.99 4.85 -7.51
C THR A 43 -38.51 6.24 -7.87
N VAL A 44 -39.78 6.52 -7.59
CA VAL A 44 -40.41 7.83 -7.77
C VAL A 44 -40.59 8.48 -6.41
N SER A 45 -39.91 9.59 -6.16
CA SER A 45 -39.98 10.34 -4.90
C SER A 45 -40.48 11.76 -5.11
N VAL A 46 -41.16 12.29 -4.10
CA VAL A 46 -41.44 13.71 -3.95
C VAL A 46 -40.19 14.37 -3.37
N GLU A 47 -39.84 15.59 -3.80
CA GLU A 47 -38.62 16.30 -3.39
C GLU A 47 -38.49 16.54 -1.87
N ASP A 48 -39.57 16.34 -1.09
CA ASP A 48 -39.48 16.27 0.38
C ASP A 48 -38.65 15.09 0.90
N GLY A 49 -38.27 14.15 0.02
CA GLY A 49 -37.42 12.98 0.28
C GLY A 49 -38.07 11.91 1.17
N ARG A 50 -39.26 12.17 1.71
CA ARG A 50 -39.92 11.35 2.73
C ARG A 50 -41.03 10.48 2.15
N ARG A 51 -41.56 10.83 0.99
CA ARG A 51 -42.64 10.11 0.31
C ARG A 51 -42.21 9.68 -1.08
N GLY A 52 -42.36 8.39 -1.36
CA GLY A 52 -42.07 7.81 -2.66
C GLY A 52 -42.74 6.46 -2.86
N ALA A 53 -42.68 5.96 -4.08
CA ALA A 53 -43.18 4.65 -4.46
C ALA A 53 -42.25 4.03 -5.50
N ILE A 54 -42.19 2.71 -5.50
CA ILE A 54 -41.47 1.93 -6.52
C ILE A 54 -42.49 1.48 -7.57
N THR A 55 -42.12 1.55 -8.85
CA THR A 55 -43.01 1.08 -9.93
C THR A 55 -43.13 -0.45 -9.97
N ASP A 56 -44.33 -0.93 -10.29
CA ASP A 56 -44.62 -2.36 -10.51
C ASP A 56 -44.14 -2.87 -11.89
N SER A 57 -44.38 -4.15 -12.19
CA SER A 57 -44.03 -4.77 -13.48
C SER A 57 -44.74 -4.15 -14.70
N ALA A 58 -45.82 -3.41 -14.48
CA ALA A 58 -46.52 -2.64 -15.51
C ALA A 58 -46.11 -1.15 -15.53
N GLY A 59 -45.06 -0.80 -14.78
CA GLY A 59 -44.52 0.55 -14.66
C GLY A 59 -45.38 1.51 -13.84
N ARG A 60 -46.41 1.01 -13.14
CA ARG A 60 -47.34 1.86 -12.38
C ARG A 60 -46.77 2.19 -11.02
N TYR A 61 -46.96 3.42 -10.58
CA TYR A 61 -46.65 3.86 -9.22
C TYR A 61 -47.84 4.59 -8.59
N ARG A 62 -47.89 4.58 -7.25
CA ARG A 62 -48.86 5.35 -6.47
C ARG A 62 -48.25 5.82 -5.14
N ILE A 63 -48.07 7.12 -5.00
CA ILE A 63 -47.63 7.79 -3.79
C ILE A 63 -48.88 8.27 -3.05
N ARG A 64 -49.11 7.77 -1.84
CA ARG A 64 -50.25 8.16 -0.99
C ARG A 64 -49.82 9.21 0.03
N GLU A 65 -50.81 9.83 0.66
CA GLU A 65 -50.60 10.77 1.78
C GLU A 65 -49.74 11.98 1.43
N VAL A 66 -49.85 12.48 0.19
CA VAL A 66 -49.14 13.70 -0.24
C VAL A 66 -50.00 14.89 0.16
N ARG A 67 -49.45 15.83 0.92
CA ARG A 67 -50.21 17.04 1.33
C ARG A 67 -50.60 17.84 0.09
N SER A 68 -51.68 18.60 0.16
CA SER A 68 -52.05 19.51 -0.93
C SER A 68 -50.98 20.59 -1.10
N GLY A 69 -50.46 20.77 -2.32
CA GLY A 69 -49.34 21.67 -2.60
C GLY A 69 -48.74 21.44 -3.98
N SER A 70 -47.77 22.27 -4.37
CA SER A 70 -46.98 22.09 -5.58
C SER A 70 -45.65 21.42 -5.22
N TYR A 71 -45.30 20.34 -5.90
CA TYR A 71 -44.09 19.57 -5.62
C TYR A 71 -43.29 19.27 -6.88
N ALA A 72 -41.97 19.06 -6.73
CA ALA A 72 -41.19 18.37 -7.74
C ALA A 72 -41.20 16.86 -7.49
N LEU A 73 -41.31 16.10 -8.57
CA LEU A 73 -41.19 14.65 -8.59
C LEU A 73 -39.88 14.24 -9.24
N ARG A 74 -39.17 13.31 -8.61
CA ARG A 74 -37.92 12.75 -9.10
C ARG A 74 -38.09 11.24 -9.34
N ALA A 75 -37.82 10.78 -10.55
CA ALA A 75 -37.77 9.36 -10.89
C ALA A 75 -36.33 8.92 -11.15
N VAL A 76 -35.90 7.83 -10.51
CA VAL A 76 -34.55 7.27 -10.61
C VAL A 76 -34.60 5.78 -10.85
N LEU A 77 -33.83 5.33 -11.83
CA LEU A 77 -33.59 3.93 -12.16
C LEU A 77 -32.16 3.79 -12.69
N ILE A 78 -31.45 2.74 -12.26
CA ILE A 78 -30.09 2.45 -12.75
C ILE A 78 -30.17 2.18 -14.26
N GLY A 79 -29.25 2.77 -15.04
CA GLY A 79 -29.28 2.67 -16.50
C GLY A 79 -30.17 3.71 -17.20
N TYR A 80 -30.72 4.68 -16.46
CA TYR A 80 -31.55 5.76 -17.00
C TYR A 80 -31.18 7.11 -16.38
N THR A 81 -31.34 8.19 -17.16
CA THR A 81 -31.18 9.56 -16.65
C THR A 81 -32.27 9.88 -15.63
N PRO A 82 -31.93 10.39 -14.42
CA PRO A 82 -32.91 10.85 -13.47
C PRO A 82 -33.85 11.88 -14.09
N GLN A 83 -35.16 11.67 -14.00
CA GLN A 83 -36.15 12.61 -14.52
C GLN A 83 -36.70 13.46 -13.37
N LEU A 84 -36.60 14.78 -13.50
CA LEU A 84 -37.25 15.74 -12.61
C LEU A 84 -38.47 16.35 -13.29
N ARG A 85 -39.59 16.44 -12.57
CA ARG A 85 -40.80 17.14 -12.99
C ARG A 85 -41.25 18.10 -11.90
N ASP A 86 -41.06 19.39 -12.18
CA ASP A 86 -41.43 20.47 -11.27
C ASP A 86 -42.92 20.82 -11.38
N SER A 87 -43.41 21.54 -10.37
CA SER A 87 -44.74 22.16 -10.37
C SER A 87 -45.92 21.18 -10.47
N VAL A 88 -45.80 20.00 -9.86
CA VAL A 88 -46.89 19.02 -9.80
C VAL A 88 -47.89 19.42 -8.73
N LEU A 89 -49.04 19.95 -9.14
CA LEU A 89 -50.10 20.37 -8.25
C LEU A 89 -50.87 19.15 -7.69
N VAL A 90 -50.76 18.94 -6.38
CA VAL A 90 -51.53 17.94 -5.63
C VAL A 90 -52.72 18.62 -4.97
N ARG A 91 -53.92 18.19 -5.34
CA ARG A 91 -55.17 18.63 -4.69
C ARG A 91 -55.56 17.62 -3.63
N GLY A 92 -55.95 18.11 -2.45
CA GLY A 92 -56.33 17.22 -1.37
C GLY A 92 -57.63 16.45 -1.66
N GLY A 93 -57.68 15.19 -1.23
CA GLY A 93 -58.78 14.26 -1.56
C GLY A 93 -58.76 13.74 -3.01
N GLY A 94 -57.88 14.26 -3.88
CA GLY A 94 -57.74 13.84 -5.28
C GLY A 94 -56.52 12.96 -5.53
N THR A 95 -56.54 12.20 -6.64
CA THR A 95 -55.34 11.56 -7.20
C THR A 95 -54.88 12.35 -8.42
N THR A 96 -53.70 12.97 -8.36
CA THR A 96 -53.06 13.59 -9.53
C THR A 96 -52.39 12.49 -10.36
N VAL A 97 -52.76 12.39 -11.64
CA VAL A 97 -52.16 11.42 -12.56
C VAL A 97 -51.04 12.08 -13.36
N LEU A 98 -49.82 11.54 -13.26
CA LEU A 98 -48.66 12.02 -14.01
C LEU A 98 -47.90 10.84 -14.61
N ASN A 99 -47.71 10.83 -15.92
CA ASN A 99 -46.88 9.82 -16.57
C ASN A 99 -45.47 10.37 -16.81
N LEU A 100 -44.48 9.52 -16.60
CA LEU A 100 -43.06 9.86 -16.69
C LEU A 100 -42.41 9.03 -17.80
N ALA A 101 -41.44 9.62 -18.49
CA ALA A 101 -40.74 8.99 -19.59
C ALA A 101 -39.24 9.20 -19.35
N MET A 102 -38.52 8.10 -19.09
CA MET A 102 -37.09 8.13 -18.75
C MET A 102 -36.25 7.76 -19.97
N GLN A 103 -35.14 8.46 -20.16
CA GLN A 103 -34.20 8.16 -21.24
C GLN A 103 -33.13 7.18 -20.75
N PRO A 104 -32.87 6.08 -21.48
CA PRO A 104 -31.77 5.18 -21.19
C PRO A 104 -30.43 5.93 -21.18
N THR A 105 -29.55 5.59 -20.25
CA THR A 105 -28.18 6.10 -20.19
C THR A 105 -27.27 4.98 -19.75
N ALA A 106 -26.21 4.74 -20.51
CA ALA A 106 -25.19 3.79 -20.13
C ALA A 106 -24.56 4.23 -18.80
N VAL A 107 -24.82 3.48 -17.74
CA VAL A 107 -24.05 3.60 -16.50
C VAL A 107 -22.72 2.92 -16.79
N PRO A 108 -21.59 3.65 -16.86
CA PRO A 108 -20.29 2.99 -16.87
C PRO A 108 -20.16 2.29 -15.52
N VAL A 109 -20.35 0.97 -15.51
CA VAL A 109 -19.93 0.15 -14.39
C VAL A 109 -18.41 0.10 -14.50
N GLU A 110 -17.69 0.61 -13.51
CA GLU A 110 -16.27 0.31 -13.38
C GLU A 110 -16.15 -1.20 -13.24
N THR A 111 -15.76 -1.85 -14.33
CA THR A 111 -15.38 -3.26 -14.32
C THR A 111 -14.24 -3.37 -13.32
N ILE A 112 -14.46 -4.11 -12.23
CA ILE A 112 -13.35 -4.68 -11.45
C ILE A 112 -12.68 -5.66 -12.39
N ASN A 113 -11.75 -5.15 -13.18
CA ASN A 113 -10.94 -5.93 -14.09
C ASN A 113 -9.92 -6.63 -13.19
N VAL A 114 -10.28 -7.81 -12.68
CA VAL A 114 -9.29 -8.73 -12.11
C VAL A 114 -8.45 -9.20 -13.30
N GLN A 115 -7.47 -8.38 -13.68
CA GLN A 115 -6.37 -8.84 -14.50
C GLN A 115 -5.60 -9.81 -13.63
N ALA A 116 -5.90 -11.11 -13.78
CA ALA A 116 -4.91 -12.13 -13.53
C ALA A 116 -3.79 -11.87 -14.53
N VAL A 117 -2.84 -11.01 -14.16
CA VAL A 117 -1.53 -11.03 -14.81
C VAL A 117 -1.02 -12.43 -14.53
N THR A 118 -0.98 -13.26 -15.56
CA THR A 118 -0.27 -14.54 -15.49
C THR A 118 1.14 -14.20 -15.08
N ASP A 119 1.47 -14.43 -13.81
CA ASP A 119 2.80 -14.19 -13.29
C ASP A 119 3.74 -15.14 -14.06
N PRO A 120 4.64 -14.62 -14.92
CA PRO A 120 5.57 -15.45 -15.67
C PRO A 120 6.72 -15.81 -14.72
N ILE A 121 6.39 -16.47 -13.61
CA ILE A 121 7.38 -16.96 -12.64
C ILE A 121 8.27 -18.01 -13.33
N LEU A 122 7.73 -18.70 -14.35
CA LEU A 122 8.45 -19.67 -15.15
C LEU A 122 8.38 -19.28 -16.62
N ASP A 123 9.46 -18.69 -17.13
CA ASP A 123 9.68 -18.59 -18.57
C ASP A 123 10.16 -19.96 -19.08
N PRO A 124 9.34 -20.74 -19.83
CA PRO A 124 9.73 -22.05 -20.32
C PRO A 124 10.86 -21.98 -21.38
N LEU A 125 11.19 -20.79 -21.86
CA LEU A 125 12.31 -20.55 -22.78
C LEU A 125 13.57 -20.08 -22.05
N ALA A 126 13.52 -19.87 -20.73
CA ALA A 126 14.69 -19.50 -19.95
C ALA A 126 15.70 -20.64 -19.95
N THR A 127 16.89 -20.38 -20.50
CA THR A 127 18.03 -21.30 -20.48
C THR A 127 18.84 -21.21 -19.19
N ALA A 128 18.51 -20.24 -18.31
CA ALA A 128 19.14 -19.99 -17.03
C ALA A 128 18.25 -20.42 -15.87
N THR A 129 18.86 -20.94 -14.80
CA THR A 129 18.19 -21.19 -13.53
C THR A 129 18.06 -19.86 -12.78
N GLU A 130 16.88 -19.27 -12.87
CA GLU A 130 16.49 -18.07 -12.13
C GLU A 130 15.58 -18.45 -10.96
N GLN A 131 15.93 -18.00 -9.76
CA GLN A 131 15.08 -18.08 -8.57
C GLN A 131 14.48 -16.71 -8.34
N LYS A 132 13.15 -16.61 -8.32
CA LYS A 132 12.44 -15.34 -8.13
C LYS A 132 11.73 -15.36 -6.78
N THR A 133 11.89 -14.28 -6.03
CA THR A 133 11.16 -14.04 -4.79
C THR A 133 10.44 -12.71 -4.93
N THR A 134 9.12 -12.75 -4.82
CA THR A 134 8.29 -11.53 -4.94
C THR A 134 8.33 -10.72 -3.64
N GLY A 135 8.07 -9.42 -3.70
CA GLY A 135 7.94 -8.59 -2.51
C GLY A 135 6.78 -9.04 -1.61
N GLU A 136 5.71 -9.58 -2.20
CA GLU A 136 4.61 -10.24 -1.48
C GLU A 136 5.11 -11.40 -0.61
N GLU A 137 5.93 -12.26 -1.19
CA GLU A 137 6.52 -13.41 -0.50
C GLU A 137 7.52 -12.97 0.57
N MET A 138 8.39 -12.01 0.28
CA MET A 138 9.32 -11.44 1.27
C MET A 138 8.60 -10.86 2.49
N ARG A 139 7.41 -10.27 2.32
CA ARG A 139 6.60 -9.75 3.43
C ARG A 139 5.92 -10.84 4.27
N ARG A 140 5.75 -12.04 3.72
CA ARG A 140 5.17 -13.20 4.44
C ARG A 140 6.24 -14.02 5.15
N LEU A 141 7.47 -13.95 4.66
CA LEU A 141 8.63 -14.57 5.27
C LEU A 141 9.16 -13.68 6.41
N PRO A 142 9.73 -14.26 7.47
CA PRO A 142 10.37 -13.50 8.55
C PRO A 142 11.75 -12.99 8.12
N VAL A 143 11.79 -12.22 7.03
CA VAL A 143 13.02 -11.69 6.45
C VAL A 143 13.01 -10.17 6.47
N SER A 144 14.15 -9.61 6.87
CA SER A 144 14.36 -8.18 7.08
C SER A 144 15.10 -7.50 5.93
N SER A 145 15.68 -8.28 5.00
CA SER A 145 16.45 -7.77 3.86
C SER A 145 16.30 -8.65 2.63
N VAL A 146 16.55 -8.08 1.45
CA VAL A 146 16.58 -8.82 0.18
C VAL A 146 17.64 -9.92 0.19
N THR A 147 18.81 -9.62 0.75
CA THR A 147 19.92 -10.55 0.96
C THR A 147 19.46 -11.81 1.70
N GLU A 148 18.75 -11.64 2.81
CA GLU A 148 18.21 -12.73 3.62
C GLU A 148 17.14 -13.54 2.87
N ALA A 149 16.24 -12.86 2.15
CA ALA A 149 15.24 -13.51 1.31
C ALA A 149 15.90 -14.39 0.23
N ILE A 150 16.94 -13.88 -0.44
CA ILE A 150 17.68 -14.63 -1.47
C ILE A 150 18.47 -15.78 -0.86
N SER A 151 18.99 -15.65 0.36
CA SER A 151 19.69 -16.73 1.05
C SER A 151 18.81 -17.96 1.30
N LEU A 152 17.48 -17.83 1.24
CA LEU A 152 16.54 -18.97 1.33
C LEU A 152 16.41 -19.73 0.01
N SER A 153 16.91 -19.18 -1.11
CA SER A 153 16.85 -19.81 -2.43
C SER A 153 17.86 -20.95 -2.57
N ALA A 154 17.51 -21.95 -3.38
CA ALA A 154 18.40 -23.09 -3.64
C ALA A 154 19.72 -22.65 -4.30
N GLY A 155 20.85 -23.13 -3.76
CA GLY A 155 22.18 -22.80 -4.25
C GLY A 155 22.77 -21.48 -3.72
N ALA A 156 22.06 -20.80 -2.81
CA ALA A 156 22.57 -19.70 -2.00
C ALA A 156 22.95 -20.18 -0.60
N VAL A 157 24.12 -19.76 -0.12
CA VAL A 157 24.56 -19.91 1.28
C VAL A 157 25.06 -18.55 1.73
N GLY A 158 24.19 -17.82 2.44
CA GLY A 158 24.42 -16.40 2.72
C GLY A 158 24.57 -15.60 1.43
N GLN A 159 25.76 -15.09 1.17
CA GLN A 159 26.13 -14.34 -0.05
C GLN A 159 27.02 -15.14 -1.01
N SER A 160 27.20 -16.44 -0.76
CA SER A 160 27.86 -17.35 -1.70
C SER A 160 26.82 -18.02 -2.58
N TYR A 161 26.93 -17.84 -3.89
CA TYR A 161 26.07 -18.51 -4.87
C TYR A 161 26.89 -19.58 -5.61
N ARG A 162 26.47 -20.84 -5.50
CA ARG A 162 27.17 -22.02 -6.06
C ARG A 162 28.68 -22.09 -5.73
N GLY A 163 29.08 -21.66 -4.53
CA GLY A 163 30.47 -21.74 -4.06
C GLY A 163 31.36 -20.56 -4.45
N GLY A 164 30.79 -19.49 -5.01
CA GLY A 164 31.52 -18.24 -5.23
C GLY A 164 31.75 -17.45 -3.93
N ARG A 165 32.71 -16.54 -3.95
CA ARG A 165 33.09 -15.69 -2.80
C ARG A 165 32.29 -14.39 -2.82
N LEU A 166 32.20 -13.74 -1.65
CA LEU A 166 31.72 -12.36 -1.55
C LEU A 166 32.48 -11.44 -2.54
N GLY A 167 31.76 -10.56 -3.21
CA GLY A 167 32.27 -9.68 -4.26
C GLY A 167 32.44 -10.33 -5.65
N GLN A 168 32.15 -11.63 -5.78
CA GLN A 168 32.07 -12.34 -7.07
C GLN A 168 30.65 -12.40 -7.63
N GLU A 169 29.66 -11.99 -6.85
CA GLU A 169 28.31 -11.69 -7.27
C GLU A 169 28.22 -10.31 -7.90
N SER A 170 27.27 -10.14 -8.83
CA SER A 170 26.84 -8.83 -9.30
C SER A 170 25.46 -8.54 -8.75
N PHE A 171 25.35 -7.44 -8.01
CA PHE A 171 24.05 -6.93 -7.59
C PHE A 171 23.60 -5.83 -8.53
N VAL A 172 22.33 -5.88 -8.90
CA VAL A 172 21.71 -4.98 -9.86
C VAL A 172 20.44 -4.46 -9.21
N LEU A 173 20.35 -3.15 -8.98
CA LEU A 173 19.15 -2.49 -8.46
C LEU A 173 18.54 -1.64 -9.56
N ASP A 174 17.29 -1.90 -9.93
CA ASP A 174 16.61 -1.21 -11.03
C ASP A 174 17.51 -1.14 -12.28
N GLY A 175 18.13 -2.26 -12.63
CA GLY A 175 19.10 -2.44 -13.72
C GLY A 175 20.43 -1.69 -13.61
N MET A 176 20.69 -0.97 -12.51
CA MET A 176 21.99 -0.39 -12.22
C MET A 176 22.84 -1.35 -11.39
N GLY A 177 24.04 -1.68 -11.88
CA GLY A 177 25.00 -2.49 -11.12
C GLY A 177 25.52 -1.73 -9.90
N VAL A 178 25.35 -2.29 -8.72
CA VAL A 178 25.93 -1.77 -7.47
C VAL A 178 26.98 -2.76 -6.99
N LYS A 179 28.18 -2.25 -6.68
CA LYS A 179 29.29 -3.07 -6.19
C LYS A 179 30.06 -2.33 -5.10
N ASN A 180 30.30 -3.02 -4.00
CA ASN A 180 31.24 -2.55 -3.00
C ASN A 180 32.68 -2.78 -3.49
N GLN A 181 33.41 -1.69 -3.77
CA GLN A 181 34.78 -1.74 -4.28
C GLN A 181 35.85 -1.84 -3.17
N LEU A 182 35.49 -1.49 -1.94
CA LEU A 182 36.45 -1.29 -0.83
C LEU A 182 36.49 -2.44 0.17
N ASP A 183 35.36 -3.10 0.41
CA ASP A 183 35.29 -4.19 1.38
C ASP A 183 34.38 -5.33 0.88
N ALA A 184 34.98 -6.33 0.26
CA ALA A 184 34.28 -7.55 -0.16
C ALA A 184 34.26 -8.64 0.93
N SER A 185 34.63 -8.34 2.18
CA SER A 185 34.84 -9.36 3.21
C SER A 185 33.70 -9.47 4.23
N SER A 186 32.97 -8.38 4.50
CA SER A 186 31.95 -8.34 5.56
C SER A 186 30.52 -8.14 5.03
N ASN A 187 30.32 -7.35 3.97
CA ASN A 187 29.01 -7.12 3.36
C ASN A 187 29.13 -6.66 1.89
N SER A 188 28.41 -7.32 0.97
CA SER A 188 28.56 -7.17 -0.49
C SER A 188 28.17 -5.79 -1.04
N LEU A 189 27.29 -5.06 -0.35
CA LEU A 189 26.69 -3.83 -0.88
C LEU A 189 26.85 -2.60 0.00
N GLY A 190 27.03 -2.74 1.32
CA GLY A 190 27.11 -1.61 2.24
C GLY A 190 25.84 -0.73 2.32
N ILE A 191 24.80 -1.09 1.57
CA ILE A 191 23.44 -0.53 1.61
C ILE A 191 22.45 -1.70 1.72
N ARG A 192 21.39 -1.52 2.51
CA ARG A 192 20.33 -2.51 2.70
C ARG A 192 19.05 -1.97 2.09
N VAL A 193 18.45 -2.72 1.18
CA VAL A 193 17.15 -2.38 0.58
C VAL A 193 16.04 -2.96 1.46
N PRO A 194 15.14 -2.15 2.03
CA PRO A 194 13.99 -2.65 2.79
C PRO A 194 13.10 -3.53 1.92
N THR A 195 12.62 -4.66 2.45
CA THR A 195 11.77 -5.61 1.70
C THR A 195 10.44 -5.00 1.25
N SER A 196 9.93 -4.00 1.97
CA SER A 196 8.74 -3.22 1.60
C SER A 196 8.91 -2.37 0.33
N MET A 197 10.14 -1.98 -0.02
CA MET A 197 10.46 -1.23 -1.23
C MET A 197 10.63 -2.12 -2.46
N VAL A 198 10.53 -3.43 -2.32
CA VAL A 198 10.88 -4.38 -3.37
C VAL A 198 9.63 -4.93 -4.03
N THR A 199 9.61 -4.88 -5.36
CA THR A 199 8.61 -5.59 -6.17
C THR A 199 9.02 -7.05 -6.33
N GLU A 200 10.29 -7.27 -6.68
CA GLU A 200 10.84 -8.60 -6.94
C GLU A 200 12.35 -8.57 -6.70
N ALA A 201 12.88 -9.68 -6.20
CA ALA A 201 14.29 -10.00 -6.27
C ALA A 201 14.48 -11.33 -6.98
N SER A 202 15.43 -11.39 -7.91
CA SER A 202 15.79 -12.62 -8.61
C SER A 202 17.28 -12.93 -8.48
N LEU A 203 17.58 -14.23 -8.35
CA LEU A 203 18.92 -14.77 -8.31
C LEU A 203 19.13 -15.68 -9.51
N THR A 204 20.05 -15.28 -10.37
CA THR A 204 20.48 -16.08 -11.53
C THR A 204 21.89 -16.61 -11.26
N THR A 205 22.01 -17.94 -11.16
CA THR A 205 23.27 -18.60 -10.74
C THR A 205 24.10 -19.19 -11.88
N ASN A 206 23.53 -19.29 -13.08
CA ASN A 206 24.20 -19.78 -14.30
C ASN A 206 23.65 -19.05 -15.53
N ALA A 207 24.33 -19.19 -16.67
CA ALA A 207 23.88 -18.68 -17.97
C ALA A 207 23.46 -17.19 -18.00
N PHE A 208 23.97 -16.37 -17.07
CA PHE A 208 23.78 -14.93 -17.08
C PHE A 208 24.63 -14.26 -18.17
N SER A 209 24.12 -13.17 -18.74
CA SER A 209 24.75 -12.47 -19.86
C SER A 209 26.12 -11.88 -19.51
N ALA A 210 27.04 -11.86 -20.49
CA ALA A 210 28.36 -11.22 -20.37
C ALA A 210 28.29 -9.71 -20.03
N ARG A 211 27.13 -9.06 -20.20
CA ARG A 211 26.91 -7.66 -19.80
C ARG A 211 27.18 -7.40 -18.32
N PHE A 212 27.06 -8.44 -17.48
CA PHE A 212 27.32 -8.35 -16.04
C PHE A 212 28.81 -8.52 -15.68
N GLY A 213 29.68 -8.65 -16.68
CA GLY A 213 31.13 -8.49 -16.59
C GLY A 213 31.79 -9.33 -15.48
N GLN A 214 31.99 -8.70 -14.32
CA GLN A 214 32.74 -9.25 -13.18
C GLN A 214 31.94 -10.27 -12.33
N ALA A 215 30.71 -10.59 -12.71
CA ALA A 215 29.92 -11.64 -12.07
C ALA A 215 30.54 -13.03 -12.35
N LEU A 216 30.99 -13.72 -11.30
CA LEU A 216 31.52 -15.08 -11.36
C LEU A 216 30.67 -16.08 -10.57
N SER A 217 29.93 -15.61 -9.55
CA SER A 217 29.15 -16.45 -8.63
C SER A 217 27.65 -16.46 -8.95
N GLY A 218 27.10 -15.30 -9.28
CA GLY A 218 25.69 -15.12 -9.56
C GLY A 218 25.34 -13.65 -9.79
N VAL A 219 24.15 -13.42 -10.35
CA VAL A 219 23.58 -12.09 -10.54
C VAL A 219 22.33 -12.00 -9.68
N VAL A 220 22.33 -11.05 -8.75
CA VAL A 220 21.17 -10.67 -7.95
C VAL A 220 20.55 -9.44 -8.61
N ASN A 221 19.32 -9.56 -9.09
CA ASN A 221 18.57 -8.46 -9.65
C ASN A 221 17.43 -8.08 -8.71
N VAL A 222 17.33 -6.81 -8.34
CA VAL A 222 16.31 -6.28 -7.45
C VAL A 222 15.58 -5.16 -8.17
N VAL A 223 14.25 -5.26 -8.18
CA VAL A 223 13.37 -4.27 -8.78
C VAL A 223 12.60 -3.60 -7.66
N THR A 224 12.73 -2.28 -7.55
CA THR A 224 12.02 -1.51 -6.54
C THR A 224 10.59 -1.20 -6.98
N ARG A 225 9.72 -1.00 -6.00
CA ARG A 225 8.31 -0.67 -6.19
C ARG A 225 8.14 0.76 -6.66
N ASP A 226 7.19 0.97 -7.58
CA ASP A 226 6.71 2.29 -7.98
C ASP A 226 5.48 2.68 -7.11
N GLY A 227 5.27 3.99 -6.92
CA GLY A 227 4.15 4.49 -6.12
C GLY A 227 2.79 4.17 -6.75
N GLY A 228 1.80 3.84 -5.93
CA GLY A 228 0.44 3.51 -6.36
C GLY A 228 -0.42 4.72 -6.76
N THR A 229 -1.57 4.46 -7.38
CA THR A 229 -2.60 5.45 -7.73
C THR A 229 -3.56 5.76 -6.59
N VAL A 230 -3.48 5.00 -5.49
CA VAL A 230 -4.25 5.19 -4.26
C VAL A 230 -3.26 5.26 -3.10
N TRP A 231 -3.59 6.06 -2.09
CA TRP A 231 -2.79 6.14 -0.88
C TRP A 231 -2.89 4.86 -0.06
N HIS A 232 -1.74 4.25 0.24
CA HIS A 232 -1.57 3.19 1.21
C HIS A 232 -0.50 3.59 2.22
N GLY A 233 -0.65 3.09 3.44
CA GLY A 233 0.33 3.29 4.50
C GLY A 233 0.44 2.04 5.35
N LEU A 234 1.65 1.78 5.83
CA LEU A 234 1.95 0.69 6.75
C LEU A 234 2.80 1.24 7.88
N ALA A 235 2.38 0.96 9.11
CA ALA A 235 3.16 1.20 10.31
C ALA A 235 3.27 -0.14 11.05
N MET A 236 4.50 -0.56 11.31
CA MET A 236 4.81 -1.84 11.93
C MET A 236 5.83 -1.62 13.05
N TYR A 237 5.59 -2.27 14.19
CA TYR A 237 6.51 -2.33 15.30
C TYR A 237 6.71 -3.78 15.70
N GLU A 238 7.95 -4.25 15.67
CA GLU A 238 8.35 -5.60 16.07
C GLU A 238 9.27 -5.50 17.30
N SER A 239 9.02 -6.30 18.33
CA SER A 239 9.85 -6.31 19.53
C SER A 239 9.82 -7.68 20.21
N ASP A 240 10.96 -8.13 20.72
CA ASP A 240 11.09 -9.35 21.52
C ASP A 240 11.16 -9.06 23.03
N ARG A 241 11.03 -7.78 23.43
CA ARG A 241 11.14 -7.34 24.84
C ARG A 241 10.00 -7.80 25.74
N LEU A 242 8.94 -8.36 25.16
CA LEU A 242 7.87 -9.03 25.89
C LEU A 242 8.23 -10.47 26.26
N MET A 243 9.29 -11.02 25.67
CA MET A 243 9.81 -12.35 25.99
C MET A 243 10.68 -12.28 27.26
N THR A 244 10.99 -13.44 27.84
CA THR A 244 11.79 -13.52 29.08
C THR A 244 12.97 -14.47 28.91
N GLY A 245 14.09 -14.16 29.58
CA GLY A 245 15.27 -15.02 29.56
C GLY A 245 15.97 -15.00 28.20
N ASN A 246 16.34 -16.18 27.69
CA ASN A 246 17.14 -16.32 26.45
C ASN A 246 16.39 -16.00 25.15
N ALA A 247 15.16 -15.50 25.24
CA ALA A 247 14.32 -15.12 24.11
C ALA A 247 14.17 -13.59 23.97
N ASP A 248 14.71 -12.80 24.90
CA ASP A 248 14.79 -11.34 24.82
C ASP A 248 16.20 -10.93 24.37
N PHE A 249 16.35 -10.58 23.09
CA PHE A 249 17.59 -10.05 22.51
C PHE A 249 17.59 -8.51 22.44
N GLY A 250 16.57 -7.87 23.01
CA GLY A 250 16.39 -6.43 22.96
C GLY A 250 16.20 -5.91 21.54
N LEU A 251 15.52 -6.65 20.68
CA LEU A 251 15.09 -6.23 19.36
C LEU A 251 13.94 -5.23 19.49
N ASP A 252 14.12 -4.08 18.87
CA ASP A 252 13.07 -3.10 18.62
C ASP A 252 13.17 -2.66 17.15
N ARG A 253 12.16 -2.93 16.35
CA ARG A 253 12.10 -2.54 14.94
C ARG A 253 10.85 -1.74 14.63
N LEU A 254 11.03 -0.61 13.98
CA LEU A 254 9.99 0.29 13.50
C LEU A 254 10.08 0.39 11.98
N LEU A 255 9.01 0.01 11.29
CA LEU A 255 8.87 0.19 9.84
C LEU A 255 7.69 1.12 9.56
N LEU A 256 7.97 2.22 8.89
CA LEU A 256 6.99 3.17 8.40
C LEU A 256 7.06 3.23 6.88
N GLN A 257 5.93 3.07 6.22
CA GLN A 257 5.81 3.13 4.77
C GLN A 257 4.59 3.97 4.38
N ALA A 258 4.73 4.74 3.30
CA ALA A 258 3.63 5.39 2.61
C ALA A 258 3.85 5.30 1.10
N ASP A 259 2.81 4.94 0.35
CA ASP A 259 2.79 5.03 -1.11
C ASP A 259 1.48 5.65 -1.60
N GLY A 260 1.52 6.38 -2.71
CA GLY A 260 0.33 6.96 -3.28
C GLY A 260 0.59 8.06 -4.31
N PRO A 261 -0.49 8.66 -4.83
CA PRO A 261 -0.41 9.76 -5.77
C PRO A 261 -0.08 11.07 -5.06
N LEU A 262 0.86 11.83 -5.62
CA LEU A 262 1.12 13.21 -5.24
C LEU A 262 0.22 14.14 -6.06
N PHE A 263 0.80 14.92 -6.98
CA PHE A 263 0.10 15.85 -7.86
C PHE A 263 0.50 15.62 -9.32
N ALA A 264 -0.35 16.03 -10.26
CA ALA A 264 -0.08 15.94 -11.70
C ALA A 264 0.32 14.54 -12.20
N GLY A 265 -0.24 13.48 -11.60
CA GLY A 265 0.07 12.09 -11.97
C GLY A 265 1.41 11.58 -11.44
N ILE A 266 2.15 12.37 -10.67
CA ILE A 266 3.36 11.93 -9.98
C ILE A 266 2.95 10.95 -8.88
N THR A 267 3.63 9.81 -8.80
CA THR A 267 3.45 8.86 -7.69
C THR A 267 4.70 8.78 -6.83
N PHE A 268 4.49 8.45 -5.57
CA PHE A 268 5.51 8.37 -4.54
C PHE A 268 5.41 7.06 -3.77
N ILE A 269 6.55 6.56 -3.33
CA ILE A 269 6.65 5.58 -2.26
C ILE A 269 7.85 5.94 -1.39
N GLY A 270 7.69 5.84 -0.07
CA GLY A 270 8.74 6.08 0.90
C GLY A 270 8.65 5.09 2.04
N VAL A 271 9.83 4.68 2.53
CA VAL A 271 10.01 3.74 3.64
C VAL A 271 11.09 4.24 4.58
N ILE A 272 10.85 4.06 5.88
CA ILE A 272 11.82 4.18 6.96
C ILE A 272 11.78 2.85 7.72
N ASP A 273 12.90 2.14 7.79
CA ASP A 273 13.08 0.90 8.56
C ASP A 273 14.21 1.14 9.57
N ALA A 274 13.85 1.27 10.85
CA ALA A 274 14.77 1.48 11.95
C ALA A 274 14.76 0.26 12.86
N THR A 275 15.93 -0.31 13.15
CA THR A 275 16.08 -1.49 14.00
C THR A 275 17.15 -1.22 15.04
N GLY A 276 16.84 -1.39 16.31
CA GLY A 276 17.79 -1.47 17.42
C GLY A 276 17.84 -2.91 17.94
N ARG A 277 19.04 -3.39 18.28
CA ARG A 277 19.25 -4.67 18.96
C ARG A 277 20.27 -4.48 20.06
N LEU A 278 19.94 -4.93 21.27
CA LEU A 278 20.91 -5.00 22.37
C LEU A 278 21.95 -6.09 22.13
N ASP A 279 21.57 -7.15 21.43
CA ASP A 279 22.49 -8.19 21.01
C ASP A 279 22.15 -8.72 19.61
N ASN A 280 23.08 -8.57 18.68
CA ASN A 280 22.95 -9.06 17.31
C ASN A 280 23.56 -10.46 17.11
N ASP A 281 24.38 -10.95 18.05
CA ASP A 281 25.00 -12.29 17.97
C ASP A 281 25.20 -12.90 19.38
N PRO A 282 24.10 -13.22 20.09
CA PRO A 282 24.16 -13.65 21.48
C PRO A 282 24.85 -15.00 21.66
N VAL A 283 25.81 -15.06 22.58
CA VAL A 283 26.52 -16.31 22.91
C VAL A 283 26.44 -16.57 24.41
N SER A 284 26.09 -17.81 24.75
CA SER A 284 26.00 -18.23 26.15
C SER A 284 27.41 -18.44 26.71
N ALA A 285 27.76 -17.69 27.75
CA ALA A 285 28.95 -17.99 28.52
C ALA A 285 28.65 -19.03 29.59
N PRO A 286 29.50 -20.05 29.79
CA PRO A 286 29.41 -20.88 30.98
C PRO A 286 29.55 -19.99 32.23
N PRO A 287 28.92 -20.38 33.36
CA PRO A 287 29.05 -19.64 34.61
C PRO A 287 30.54 -19.47 34.96
N PRO A 288 30.99 -18.26 35.31
CA PRO A 288 32.35 -18.04 35.78
C PRO A 288 32.65 -18.94 36.98
N THR A 289 33.88 -19.46 37.05
CA THR A 289 34.35 -20.26 38.19
C THR A 289 34.67 -19.41 39.42
N ASP A 290 34.75 -18.09 39.27
CA ASP A 290 34.98 -17.14 40.35
C ASP A 290 33.66 -16.89 41.12
N PRO A 291 33.57 -17.26 42.41
CA PRO A 291 32.36 -17.06 43.23
C PRO A 291 32.02 -15.58 43.48
N LEU A 292 32.96 -14.65 43.26
CA LEU A 292 32.74 -13.22 43.42
C LEU A 292 32.17 -12.56 42.16
N ASP A 293 32.13 -13.27 41.04
CA ASP A 293 31.49 -12.78 39.82
C ASP A 293 29.96 -12.83 40.02
N PRO A 294 29.24 -11.71 39.83
CA PRO A 294 27.77 -11.68 39.97
C PRO A 294 27.04 -12.62 38.99
N ARG A 295 27.74 -13.17 37.99
CA ARG A 295 27.21 -14.13 37.01
C ARG A 295 27.51 -15.60 37.37
N SER A 296 28.20 -15.87 38.47
CA SER A 296 28.58 -17.23 38.92
C SER A 296 27.39 -18.18 39.10
N ASN A 297 26.19 -17.65 39.28
CA ASN A 297 24.99 -18.41 39.60
C ASN A 297 24.09 -18.73 38.39
N ALA A 298 24.42 -18.24 37.19
CA ALA A 298 23.60 -18.44 36.00
C ALA A 298 24.44 -18.37 34.70
N VAL A 299 24.04 -19.15 33.69
CA VAL A 299 24.51 -18.93 32.31
C VAL A 299 24.04 -17.53 31.90
N ALA A 300 25.00 -16.64 31.63
CA ALA A 300 24.71 -15.29 31.18
C ALA A 300 24.88 -15.21 29.66
N MET A 301 23.89 -14.62 28.98
CA MET A 301 24.10 -14.12 27.62
C MET A 301 25.15 -13.02 27.66
N LEU A 302 26.21 -13.19 26.88
CA LEU A 302 27.17 -12.13 26.66
C LEU A 302 26.68 -11.28 25.48
N PRO A 303 26.40 -9.98 25.69
CA PRO A 303 26.18 -9.09 24.57
C PRO A 303 27.46 -9.05 23.74
N HIS A 304 27.38 -9.51 22.49
CA HIS A 304 28.52 -9.54 21.59
C HIS A 304 28.52 -8.35 20.63
N ASN A 305 27.35 -7.86 20.23
CA ASN A 305 27.29 -6.81 19.21
C ASN A 305 25.97 -6.06 19.30
N SER A 306 25.87 -5.06 20.18
CA SER A 306 24.71 -4.15 20.19
C SER A 306 24.78 -3.29 18.93
N GLY A 307 23.68 -3.18 18.20
CA GLY A 307 23.67 -2.50 16.92
C GLY A 307 22.37 -1.76 16.65
N GLU A 308 22.51 -0.67 15.91
CA GLU A 308 21.42 0.12 15.37
C GLU A 308 21.55 0.17 13.85
N GLN A 309 20.43 0.01 13.17
CA GLN A 309 20.30 0.05 11.72
C GLN A 309 19.19 1.03 11.37
N LEU A 310 19.44 1.92 10.42
CA LEU A 310 18.45 2.83 9.86
C LEU A 310 18.56 2.78 8.33
N ASP A 311 17.49 2.38 7.67
CA ASP A 311 17.38 2.41 6.22
C ASP A 311 16.20 3.29 5.81
N ILE A 312 16.47 4.28 4.98
CA ILE A 312 15.48 5.20 4.43
C ILE A 312 15.55 5.07 2.92
N ALA A 313 14.41 4.81 2.29
CA ALA A 313 14.32 4.71 0.84
C ALA A 313 13.08 5.42 0.33
N ALA A 314 13.21 6.07 -0.82
CA ALA A 314 12.12 6.80 -1.46
C ALA A 314 12.24 6.70 -2.96
N LYS A 315 11.08 6.60 -3.64
CA LYS A 315 10.98 6.61 -5.09
C LYS A 315 9.88 7.56 -5.53
N LEU A 316 10.16 8.34 -6.56
CA LEU A 316 9.22 9.19 -7.26
C LEU A 316 9.13 8.72 -8.71
N ALA A 317 7.91 8.54 -9.23
CA ALA A 317 7.68 8.33 -10.65
C ALA A 317 6.95 9.56 -11.20
N ILE A 318 7.58 10.25 -12.14
CA ILE A 318 7.16 11.53 -12.68
C ILE A 318 6.83 11.34 -14.17
N PRO A 319 5.54 11.35 -14.57
CA PRO A 319 5.18 11.31 -15.98
C PRO A 319 5.48 12.65 -16.65
N ILE A 320 6.40 12.66 -17.60
CA ILE A 320 6.73 13.85 -18.42
C ILE A 320 5.93 13.76 -19.72
N GLY A 321 4.65 14.10 -19.63
CA GLY A 321 3.70 13.95 -20.74
C GLY A 321 3.24 12.50 -20.91
N ARG A 322 2.89 12.10 -22.15
CA ARG A 322 2.23 10.79 -22.42
C ARG A 322 3.20 9.63 -22.71
N LYS A 323 4.47 9.93 -22.95
CA LYS A 323 5.45 8.98 -23.51
C LYS A 323 6.74 8.87 -22.71
N GLN A 324 6.96 9.78 -21.76
CA GLN A 324 8.19 9.85 -21.00
C GLN A 324 7.86 9.68 -19.52
N THR A 325 8.68 8.92 -18.81
CA THR A 325 8.60 8.76 -17.35
C THR A 325 10.00 8.95 -16.79
N LEU A 326 10.12 9.82 -15.79
CA LEU A 326 11.33 9.99 -15.01
C LEU A 326 11.10 9.34 -13.64
N ARG A 327 11.92 8.35 -13.29
CA ARG A 327 11.95 7.75 -11.96
C ARG A 327 13.16 8.27 -11.21
N LEU A 328 12.94 8.79 -10.01
CA LEU A 328 14.00 9.19 -9.09
C LEU A 328 13.94 8.28 -7.88
N PHE A 329 15.03 7.59 -7.57
CA PHE A 329 15.13 6.72 -6.41
C PHE A 329 16.28 7.18 -5.52
N GLY A 330 16.04 7.20 -4.22
CA GLY A 330 17.03 7.52 -3.21
C GLY A 330 16.99 6.48 -2.10
N LEU A 331 18.17 6.06 -1.65
CA LEU A 331 18.34 5.16 -0.52
C LEU A 331 19.49 5.66 0.35
N TYR A 332 19.26 5.70 1.65
CA TYR A 332 20.25 5.99 2.67
C TYR A 332 20.21 4.89 3.71
N GLY A 333 21.37 4.32 4.02
CA GLY A 333 21.53 3.32 5.06
C GLY A 333 22.58 3.79 6.07
N ALA A 334 22.31 3.57 7.35
CA ALA A 334 23.26 3.77 8.43
C ALA A 334 23.22 2.55 9.36
N GLN A 335 24.37 1.93 9.56
CA GLN A 335 24.59 0.87 10.52
C GLN A 335 25.61 1.36 11.52
N GLN A 336 25.34 1.21 12.81
CA GLN A 336 26.35 1.41 13.85
C GLN A 336 26.24 0.33 14.90
N GLY A 337 27.35 -0.03 15.50
CA GLY A 337 27.35 -1.03 16.56
C GLY A 337 28.68 -1.15 17.27
N LEU A 338 28.63 -1.73 18.46
CA LEU A 338 29.81 -2.07 19.24
C LEU A 338 30.39 -3.38 18.70
N LEU A 339 31.67 -3.36 18.38
CA LEU A 339 32.40 -4.55 17.99
C LEU A 339 32.76 -5.35 19.23
N TYR A 340 32.51 -6.66 19.20
CA TYR A 340 32.99 -7.55 20.24
C TYR A 340 34.52 -7.52 20.28
N ASP A 341 35.06 -7.24 21.46
CA ASP A 341 36.47 -7.46 21.76
C ASP A 341 36.57 -8.01 23.18
N GLN A 342 37.25 -9.16 23.30
CA GLN A 342 37.42 -9.88 24.56
C GLN A 342 38.10 -9.02 25.63
N LEU A 343 38.95 -8.05 25.24
CA LEU A 343 39.59 -7.09 26.16
C LEU A 343 38.58 -6.18 26.87
N PHE A 344 37.43 -5.93 26.24
CA PHE A 344 36.41 -4.98 26.71
C PHE A 344 35.13 -5.65 27.19
N LYS A 345 35.12 -6.98 27.32
CA LYS A 345 33.97 -7.81 27.72
C LYS A 345 33.32 -7.38 29.06
N TYR A 346 34.07 -6.72 29.94
CA TYR A 346 33.58 -6.20 31.24
C TYR A 346 33.53 -4.68 31.32
N ASN A 347 33.90 -3.97 30.24
CA ASN A 347 33.93 -2.51 30.19
C ASN A 347 33.52 -2.02 28.80
N LEU A 348 32.25 -2.21 28.48
CA LEU A 348 31.66 -1.93 27.16
C LEU A 348 31.77 -0.45 26.74
N GLY A 349 31.96 0.48 27.68
CA GLY A 349 32.14 1.90 27.39
C GLY A 349 33.43 2.24 26.61
N PHE A 350 34.40 1.33 26.58
CA PHE A 350 35.63 1.45 25.79
C PHE A 350 35.71 0.44 24.64
N ALA A 351 34.64 -0.34 24.41
CA ALA A 351 34.63 -1.31 23.32
C ALA A 351 34.77 -0.58 21.98
N PRO A 352 35.53 -1.16 21.02
CA PRO A 352 35.61 -0.60 19.68
C PRO A 352 34.21 -0.52 19.06
N ALA A 353 33.94 0.52 18.28
CA ALA A 353 32.67 0.69 17.60
C ALA A 353 32.91 0.80 16.09
N GLN A 354 31.90 0.46 15.30
CA GLN A 354 31.91 0.72 13.88
C GLN A 354 30.66 1.48 13.49
N ARG A 355 30.80 2.36 12.49
CA ARG A 355 29.69 3.01 11.81
C ARG A 355 29.91 2.96 10.30
N ILE A 356 28.94 2.38 9.61
CA ILE A 356 28.89 2.28 8.17
C ILE A 356 27.71 3.10 7.69
N THR A 357 27.94 4.00 6.74
CA THR A 357 26.86 4.72 6.08
C THR A 357 26.97 4.57 4.58
N GLY A 358 25.83 4.47 3.91
CA GLY A 358 25.74 4.31 2.47
C GLY A 358 24.63 5.18 1.91
N GLY A 359 24.87 5.76 0.74
CA GLY A 359 23.89 6.53 -0.01
C GLY A 359 23.86 6.05 -1.45
N LEU A 360 22.67 5.88 -2.00
CA LEU A 360 22.43 5.58 -3.40
C LEU A 360 21.35 6.52 -3.92
N VAL A 361 21.63 7.20 -5.02
CA VAL A 361 20.64 8.00 -5.74
C VAL A 361 20.68 7.58 -7.20
N THR A 362 19.53 7.26 -7.77
CA THR A 362 19.40 6.91 -9.19
C THR A 362 18.31 7.74 -9.85
N ALA A 363 18.52 8.01 -11.13
CA ALA A 363 17.57 8.65 -12.03
C ALA A 363 17.45 7.76 -13.28
N ASP A 364 16.24 7.31 -13.56
CA ASP A 364 15.88 6.51 -14.72
C ASP A 364 14.91 7.32 -15.58
N TYR A 365 15.35 7.68 -16.79
CA TYR A 365 14.51 8.32 -17.79
C TYR A 365 14.15 7.30 -18.87
N GLN A 366 12.84 7.04 -18.96
CA GLN A 366 12.27 6.11 -19.92
C GLN A 366 11.39 6.86 -20.92
N TYR A 367 11.62 6.62 -22.21
CA TYR A 367 10.74 7.04 -23.31
C TYR A 367 10.23 5.81 -24.05
N ALA A 368 8.92 5.73 -24.25
CA ALA A 368 8.29 4.71 -25.07
C ALA A 368 7.47 5.38 -26.18
N SER A 369 7.73 5.01 -27.45
CA SER A 369 6.85 5.41 -28.55
C SER A 369 5.47 4.74 -28.42
N SER A 370 4.43 5.31 -29.03
CA SER A 370 3.01 4.90 -28.85
C SER A 370 2.81 3.38 -28.83
N PRO A 371 1.93 2.84 -27.98
CA PRO A 371 1.59 1.41 -27.96
C PRO A 371 1.04 0.91 -29.30
N ASP A 372 0.52 1.81 -30.14
CA ASP A 372 -0.08 1.51 -31.44
C ASP A 372 0.95 1.23 -32.55
N ALA A 373 2.24 1.41 -32.27
CA ALA A 373 3.30 1.04 -33.20
C ALA A 373 3.63 -0.45 -33.03
N GLY A 374 3.63 -1.22 -34.13
CA GLY A 374 3.95 -2.65 -34.11
C GLY A 374 5.33 -3.00 -33.54
N THR A 375 6.23 -2.02 -33.42
CA THR A 375 7.51 -2.11 -32.71
C THR A 375 7.76 -0.81 -31.94
N PRO A 376 7.39 -0.73 -30.65
CA PRO A 376 7.63 0.48 -29.88
C PRO A 376 9.14 0.66 -29.66
N LEU A 377 9.67 1.83 -30.02
CA LEU A 377 10.99 2.27 -29.63
C LEU A 377 10.97 2.62 -28.14
N ILE A 378 11.79 1.91 -27.37
CA ILE A 378 12.04 2.19 -25.95
C ILE A 378 13.46 2.74 -25.82
N LEU A 379 13.57 3.94 -25.27
CA LEU A 379 14.83 4.55 -24.86
C LEU A 379 14.85 4.62 -23.34
N ASP A 380 15.92 4.13 -22.75
CA ASP A 380 16.08 4.00 -21.30
C ASP A 380 17.48 4.50 -20.93
N VAL A 381 17.53 5.55 -20.12
CA VAL A 381 18.77 6.22 -19.71
C VAL A 381 18.80 6.26 -18.19
N ARG A 382 19.79 5.59 -17.62
CA ARG A 382 19.96 5.47 -16.17
C ARG A 382 21.27 6.11 -15.75
N ALA A 383 21.18 6.97 -14.74
CA ALA A 383 22.32 7.57 -14.10
C ALA A 383 22.17 7.40 -12.58
N GLY A 384 23.28 7.30 -11.87
CA GLY A 384 23.21 7.18 -10.44
C GLY A 384 24.55 7.39 -9.77
N TRP A 385 24.47 7.72 -8.49
CA TRP A 385 25.60 7.94 -7.61
C TRP A 385 25.47 7.03 -6.41
N TYR A 386 26.57 6.37 -6.07
CA TYR A 386 26.68 5.51 -4.91
C TYR A 386 27.90 5.92 -4.10
N GLY A 387 27.71 6.10 -2.79
CA GLY A 387 28.76 6.45 -1.85
C GLY A 387 28.66 5.62 -0.58
N LYS A 388 29.81 5.24 -0.02
CA LYS A 388 29.90 4.50 1.24
C LYS A 388 31.01 5.09 2.09
N ASN A 389 30.71 5.35 3.37
CA ASN A 389 31.67 5.79 4.36
C ASN A 389 31.78 4.75 5.46
N PHE A 390 33.01 4.50 5.90
CA PHE A 390 33.34 3.56 6.96
C PHE A 390 34.10 4.29 8.05
N HIS A 391 33.59 4.22 9.27
CA HIS A 391 34.25 4.70 10.48
C HIS A 391 34.41 3.52 11.43
N ARG A 392 35.62 3.32 11.94
CA ARG A 392 35.97 2.27 12.91
C ARG A 392 36.88 2.85 13.97
#